data_AF-A0A5N8VYZ7-F1
#
_entry.id   AF-A0A5N8VYZ7-F1
#
_cell.length_a   1.000
_cell.length_b   1.000
_cell.length_c   1.000
_cell.angle_alpha   90.00
_cell.angle_beta   90.00
_cell.angle_gamma   90.00
#
_symmetry.space_group_name_H-M   'P 1'
#
loop_
_entity.id
_entity.type
_entity.pdbx_description
1 polymer ?
#
loop_
_entity_poly.entity_id
_entity_poly.type
_entity_poly.pdbx_seq_one_letter_code
_entity_poly.pdbx_strand_id
1 'polypeptide(L)'
;MVGFGIFMLVIALWLGGMGLTDQRALWWRFQARRFSDPEANEPSEAGYRARRVLLLTMALVMVVMAVWWFTGIDYIQSGGLED
;
A
#
# COMPACT_ATOMS: atom_id res chain seq x y z
N MET A 1 13.56 -9.00 -14.90
CA MET A 1 13.90 -8.27 -13.67
C MET A 1 13.09 -6.98 -13.50
N VAL A 2 13.01 -6.09 -14.51
CA VAL A 2 12.23 -4.82 -14.45
C VAL A 2 10.75 -5.00 -14.09
N GLY A 3 10.10 -6.05 -14.61
CA GLY A 3 8.68 -6.30 -14.34
C GLY A 3 8.32 -6.46 -12.86
N PHE A 4 9.25 -6.95 -12.03
CA PHE A 4 9.03 -7.08 -10.58
C PHE A 4 8.97 -5.70 -9.90
N GLY A 5 9.90 -4.79 -10.24
CA GLY A 5 9.88 -3.41 -9.71
C GLY A 5 8.62 -2.65 -10.13
N ILE A 6 8.17 -2.82 -11.39
CA ILE A 6 6.90 -2.23 -11.86
C ILE A 6 5.71 -2.79 -11.06
N PHE A 7 5.67 -4.10 -10.83
CA PHE A 7 4.61 -4.73 -10.04
C PHE A 7 4.55 -4.15 -8.62
N MET A 8 5.69 -3.97 -7.96
CA MET A 8 5.75 -3.35 -6.62
C MET A 8 5.19 -1.92 -6.61
N LEU A 9 5.50 -1.12 -7.64
CA LEU A 9 4.95 0.23 -7.78
C LEU A 9 3.43 0.23 -7.99
N VAL A 10 2.91 -0.69 -8.81
CA VAL A 10 1.46 -0.83 -9.00
C VAL A 10 0.76 -1.16 -7.68
N ILE A 11 1.31 -2.08 -6.89
CA ILE A 11 0.78 -2.43 -5.57
C ILE A 11 0.88 -1.23 -4.61
N ALA A 12 2.00 -0.50 -4.62
CA ALA A 12 2.16 0.70 -3.80
C ALA A 12 1.09 1.76 -4.11
N LEU A 13 0.84 2.01 -5.40
CA LEU A 13 -0.21 2.94 -5.85
C LEU A 13 -1.60 2.48 -5.39
N TRP A 14 -1.89 1.18 -5.52
CA TRP A 14 -3.17 0.64 -5.06
C TRP A 14 -3.36 0.78 -3.55
N LEU A 15 -2.35 0.42 -2.74
CA LEU A 15 -2.36 0.55 -1.29
C LEU A 15 -2.47 2.01 -0.85
N GLY A 16 -1.67 2.90 -1.46
CA GLY A 16 -1.67 4.32 -1.19
C GLY A 16 -3.02 4.96 -1.52
N GLY A 17 -3.57 4.64 -2.70
CA GLY A 17 -4.91 5.06 -3.09
C GLY A 17 -5.97 4.62 -2.07
N MET A 18 -5.96 3.35 -1.67
CA MET A 18 -6.87 2.83 -0.64
C MET A 18 -6.67 3.54 0.71
N GLY A 19 -5.44 3.82 1.14
CA GLY A 19 -5.17 4.54 2.39
C GLY A 19 -5.66 5.99 2.39
N LEU A 20 -5.56 6.67 1.23
CA LEU A 20 -6.01 8.06 1.07
C LEU A 20 -7.52 8.21 0.96
N THR A 21 -8.24 7.16 0.55
CA THR A 21 -9.71 7.19 0.55
C THR A 21 -10.32 7.21 1.96
N ASP A 22 -11.60 7.57 2.02
CA ASP A 22 -12.37 7.51 3.26
C ASP A 22 -12.58 6.05 3.70
N GLN A 23 -11.92 5.69 4.81
CA GLN A 23 -11.95 4.34 5.36
C GLN A 23 -13.35 3.95 5.85
N ARG A 24 -14.14 4.93 6.32
CA ARG A 24 -15.52 4.71 6.79
C ARG A 24 -16.41 4.36 5.60
N ALA A 25 -16.32 5.13 4.52
CA ALA A 25 -17.05 4.86 3.29
C ALA A 25 -16.67 3.49 2.69
N LEU A 26 -15.37 3.13 2.69
CA LEU A 26 -14.92 1.82 2.25
C LEU A 26 -15.52 0.68 3.09
N TRP A 27 -15.55 0.85 4.41
CA TRP A 27 -16.14 -0.14 5.31
C TRP A 27 -17.63 -0.32 5.04
N TRP A 28 -18.39 0.77 4.92
CA TRP A 28 -19.81 0.70 4.59
C TRP A 28 -20.10 0.09 3.21
N ARG A 29 -19.23 0.35 2.24
CA ARG A 29 -19.40 -0.15 0.87
C ARG A 29 -19.11 -1.65 0.75
N PHE A 30 -18.10 -2.16 1.46
CA PHE A 30 -17.58 -3.51 1.27
C PHE A 30 -17.74 -4.45 2.47
N GLN A 31 -17.60 -3.95 3.70
CA GLN A 31 -17.59 -4.80 4.91
C GLN A 31 -18.93 -4.81 5.65
N ALA A 32 -19.66 -3.69 5.70
CA ALA A 32 -20.93 -3.60 6.42
C ALA A 32 -21.93 -4.68 6.00
N ARG A 33 -21.98 -5.01 4.71
CA ARG A 33 -22.87 -6.04 4.13
C ARG A 33 -22.63 -7.46 4.65
N ARG A 34 -21.50 -7.70 5.33
CA ARG A 34 -21.16 -9.00 5.92
C ARG A 34 -21.82 -9.21 7.28
N PHE A 35 -22.28 -8.14 7.94
CA PHE A 35 -22.83 -8.19 9.29
C PHE A 35 -24.35 -8.05 9.27
N SER A 36 -25.04 -8.80 10.14
CA SER A 36 -26.50 -8.68 10.31
C SER A 36 -26.90 -7.35 10.95
N ASP A 37 -26.04 -6.82 11.82
CA ASP A 37 -26.12 -5.47 12.38
C ASP A 37 -24.78 -4.75 12.11
N PRO A 38 -24.72 -3.89 11.07
CA PRO A 38 -23.51 -3.16 10.74
C PRO A 38 -23.18 -2.05 11.75
N GLU A 39 -24.18 -1.37 12.29
CA GLU A 39 -23.95 -0.20 13.15
C GLU A 39 -23.26 -0.59 14.46
N ALA A 40 -23.62 -1.76 15.02
CA ALA A 40 -22.98 -2.30 16.22
C ALA A 40 -21.53 -2.77 15.99
N ASN A 41 -21.15 -3.08 14.75
CA ASN A 41 -19.83 -3.62 14.39
C ASN A 41 -18.95 -2.61 13.66
N GLU A 42 -19.37 -1.34 13.60
CA GLU A 42 -18.57 -0.28 12.98
C GLU A 42 -17.25 -0.09 13.75
N PRO A 43 -16.09 -0.10 13.06
CA PRO A 43 -14.81 0.19 13.68
C PRO A 43 -14.80 1.57 14.34
N SER A 44 -14.11 1.69 15.47
CA SER A 44 -13.87 2.99 16.10
C SER A 44 -13.07 3.93 15.21
N GLU A 45 -13.12 5.24 15.47
CA GLU A 45 -12.31 6.22 14.73
C GLU A 45 -10.81 5.90 14.77
N ALA A 46 -10.32 5.43 15.91
CA ALA A 46 -8.94 4.97 16.07
C ALA A 46 -8.64 3.76 15.16
N GLY A 47 -9.59 2.83 15.01
CA GLY A 47 -9.49 1.70 14.09
C GLY A 47 -9.39 2.15 12.63
N TYR A 48 -10.21 3.12 12.21
CA TYR A 48 -10.11 3.70 10.87
C TYR A 48 -8.78 4.41 10.62
N ARG A 49 -8.29 5.18 11.60
CA ARG A 49 -6.97 5.84 11.51
C ARG A 49 -5.83 4.81 11.46
N ALA A 50 -5.87 3.79 12.31
CA ALA A 50 -4.86 2.73 12.32
C ALA A 50 -4.80 2.01 10.97
N ARG A 51 -5.96 1.71 10.36
CA ARG A 51 -6.04 1.10 9.03
C ARG A 51 -5.45 2.00 7.95
N ARG A 52 -5.78 3.30 7.97
CA ARG A 52 -5.17 4.27 7.05
C ARG A 52 -3.65 4.30 7.19
N VAL A 53 -3.14 4.42 8.42
CA VAL A 53 -1.69 4.46 8.67
C VAL A 53 -1.04 3.17 8.18
N LEU A 54 -1.63 2.01 8.47
CA LEU A 54 -1.10 0.72 8.00
C LEU A 54 -1.01 0.68 6.46
N LEU A 55 -2.07 1.05 5.74
CA LEU A 55 -2.09 1.05 4.27
C LEU A 55 -1.03 1.99 3.69
N LEU A 56 -0.91 3.20 4.23
CA LEU A 56 0.08 4.18 3.77
C LEU A 56 1.52 3.74 4.09
N THR A 57 1.76 3.15 5.27
CA THR A 57 3.06 2.59 5.63
C THR A 57 3.44 1.45 4.69
N MET A 58 2.51 0.53 4.38
CA MET A 58 2.79 -0.55 3.44
C MET A 58 3.05 -0.02 2.03
N ALA A 59 2.32 0.99 1.57
CA ALA A 59 2.58 1.66 0.29
C ALA A 59 4.00 2.26 0.25
N LEU A 60 4.40 2.96 1.31
CA LEU A 60 5.73 3.54 1.44
C LEU A 60 6.83 2.47 1.38
N VAL A 61 6.67 1.38 2.13
CA VAL A 61 7.62 0.26 2.13
C VAL A 61 7.75 -0.34 0.72
N MET A 62 6.64 -0.50 -0.01
CA MET A 62 6.69 -0.99 -1.40
C MET A 62 7.46 -0.05 -2.32
N VAL A 63 7.31 1.27 -2.17
CA VAL A 63 8.08 2.26 -2.95
C VAL A 63 9.57 2.15 -2.63
N VAL A 64 9.95 2.12 -1.34
CA VAL A 64 11.35 1.99 -0.91
C VAL A 64 11.99 0.73 -1.49
N MET A 65 11.28 -0.40 -1.42
CA MET A 65 11.76 -1.66 -1.96
C MET A 65 11.88 -1.65 -3.49
N ALA A 66 10.95 -0.99 -4.19
CA ALA A 66 11.03 -0.85 -5.64
C ALA A 66 12.23 0.01 -6.05
N VAL A 67 12.48 1.13 -5.35
CA VAL A 67 13.67 1.96 -5.57
C VAL A 67 14.94 1.15 -5.37
N TRP A 68 15.05 0.43 -4.24
CA TRP A 68 16.20 -0.43 -3.96
C TRP A 68 16.42 -1.50 -5.05
N TRP A 69 15.33 -2.09 -5.55
CA TRP A 69 15.39 -3.06 -6.64
C TRP A 69 15.94 -2.46 -7.94
N PHE A 70 15.46 -1.29 -8.34
CA PHE A 70 15.96 -0.62 -9.55
C PHE A 70 17.41 -0.19 -9.41
N THR A 71 17.81 0.38 -8.27
CA THR A 71 19.21 0.74 -8.02
C THR A 71 20.14 -0.48 -8.05
N GLY A 72 19.67 -1.63 -7.58
CA GLY A 72 20.43 -2.87 -7.65
C GLY A 72 20.61 -3.39 -9.08
N ILE A 73 19.59 -3.25 -9.92
CA ILE A 73 19.69 -3.59 -11.36
C ILE A 73 20.69 -2.67 -12.05
N ASP A 74 20.59 -1.36 -11.81
CA ASP A 74 21.44 -0.36 -12.44
C ASP A 74 22.92 -0.57 -12.07
N TYR A 75 23.20 -0.85 -10.79
CA TYR A 75 24.56 -1.18 -10.30
C TYR A 75 25.16 -2.41 -10.98
N ILE A 76 24.36 -3.47 -11.16
CA ILE A 76 24.83 -4.69 -11.84
C ILE A 76 25.07 -4.41 -13.33
N GLN A 77 24.23 -3.59 -13.97
CA GLN A 77 24.37 -3.24 -15.38
C GLN A 77 25.55 -2.31 -15.67
N SER A 78 25.91 -1.41 -14.73
CA SER A 78 27.08 -0.54 -14.86
C SER A 78 28.41 -1.28 -14.62
N GLY A 79 28.38 -2.55 -14.21
CA GLY A 79 29.59 -3.31 -13.88
C GLY A 79 30.18 -2.98 -12.51
N GLY A 80 29.43 -2.33 -11.63
CA GLY A 80 29.86 -1.99 -10.26
C GLY A 80 30.92 -0.89 -10.16
N LEU A 81 31.15 -0.14 -11.24
CA LEU A 81 32.01 1.03 -11.24
C LEU A 81 31.11 2.27 -11.12
N GLU A 82 31.03 2.83 -9.92
CA GLU A 82 30.70 4.25 -9.76
C GLU A 82 32.02 5.04 -9.96
N ASP A 83 31.95 6.13 -10.72
CA ASP A 83 33.03 7.13 -10.80
C ASP A 83 33.32 7.76 -9.42
#